data_AF-A0A9P6FM36-F1
#
_entry.id   AF-A0A9P6FM36-F1
#
_cell.length_a   1.000
_cell.length_b   1.000
_cell.length_c   1.000
_cell.angle_alpha   90.00
_cell.angle_beta   90.00
_cell.angle_gamma   90.00
#
_symmetry.space_group_name_H-M   'P 1'
#
loop_
_entity.id
_entity.type
_entity.pdbx_description
1 polymer ?
#
loop_
_entity_poly.entity_id
_entity_poly.type
_entity_poly.pdbx_seq_one_letter_code
_entity_poly.pdbx_strand_id
1 'polypeptide(L)'
;MYVGINPTKLLALVQGLGEYLTSDEAFVRSKVAVLVEFYCDRLTDQACVPELLKGLLALSKFDKFTGVDCVKAVKAILALVNVQTYQQTARHFVFLFFESSIKRFVSNLRTISSDFVFGFIQCLDGEKDPRNLMLAFTLIKMIIQEFDIAQHVEDLFEVTFCYFPITFRPPPDDPYGITSEHLKVGLRDCLAATPYFAKFALPLLLEKLSSSSGSAK
;
A
#
# COMPACT_ATOMS: atom_id res chain seq x y z
N MET A 1 21.05 19.85 7.03
CA MET A 1 20.68 20.88 6.05
C MET A 1 19.72 20.21 5.06
N TYR A 2 18.41 20.29 5.32
CA TYR A 2 17.39 19.64 4.49
C TYR A 2 17.21 20.45 3.21
N VAL A 3 17.56 19.86 2.06
CA VAL A 3 17.24 20.44 0.75
C VAL A 3 15.75 20.22 0.53
N GLY A 4 14.95 21.20 0.94
CA GLY A 4 13.50 21.18 0.73
C GLY A 4 13.19 21.17 -0.77
N ILE A 5 12.56 20.09 -1.23
CA ILE A 5 11.97 20.06 -2.57
C ILE A 5 10.83 21.07 -2.56
N ASN A 6 11.07 22.20 -3.21
CA ASN A 6 10.13 23.29 -3.33
C ASN A 6 8.86 22.79 -4.08
N PRO A 7 7.67 22.75 -3.45
CA PRO A 7 6.42 22.27 -4.07
C PRO A 7 6.09 22.99 -5.37
N THR A 8 6.52 24.26 -5.48
CA THR A 8 6.34 25.09 -6.66
C THR A 8 7.15 24.59 -7.86
N LYS A 9 8.28 23.89 -7.64
CA LYS A 9 9.08 23.30 -8.73
C LYS A 9 8.45 22.03 -9.31
N LEU A 10 7.82 21.21 -8.49
CA LEU A 10 7.11 20.01 -8.98
C LEU A 10 5.81 20.42 -9.69
N LEU A 11 5.09 21.40 -9.15
CA LEU A 11 3.91 21.96 -9.82
C LEU A 11 4.30 22.64 -11.14
N ALA A 12 5.40 23.39 -11.19
CA ALA A 12 5.93 23.99 -12.41
C ALA A 12 6.45 22.94 -13.41
N LEU A 13 7.01 21.82 -12.96
CA LEU A 13 7.39 20.71 -13.82
C LEU A 13 6.15 20.05 -14.44
N VAL A 14 5.10 19.82 -13.64
CA VAL A 14 3.83 19.22 -14.11
C VAL A 14 3.06 20.18 -15.01
N GLN A 15 3.05 21.48 -14.71
CA GLN A 15 2.44 22.52 -15.54
C GLN A 15 3.22 22.75 -16.83
N GLY A 16 4.56 22.77 -16.76
CA GLY A 16 5.43 22.87 -17.94
C GLY A 16 5.37 21.62 -18.83
N LEU A 17 5.19 20.43 -18.25
CA LEU A 17 4.87 19.21 -19.01
C LEU A 17 3.46 19.28 -19.59
N GLY A 18 2.50 19.89 -18.89
CA GLY A 18 1.11 20.07 -19.30
C GLY A 18 0.97 20.76 -20.67
N GLU A 19 1.78 21.78 -20.95
CA GLU A 19 1.79 22.48 -22.24
C GLU A 19 2.39 21.65 -23.39
N TYR A 20 3.21 20.62 -23.10
CA TYR A 20 3.77 19.69 -24.09
C TYR A 20 2.92 18.43 -24.30
N LEU A 21 1.84 18.26 -23.53
CA LEU A 21 0.94 17.10 -23.59
C LEU A 21 -0.33 17.36 -24.44
N THR A 22 -0.38 18.40 -25.26
CA THR A 22 -1.62 18.87 -25.88
C THR A 22 -1.84 18.56 -27.36
N SER A 23 -1.10 17.66 -28.04
CA SER A 23 -1.30 17.52 -29.49
C SER A 23 -1.45 16.13 -30.13
N ASP A 24 -1.39 15.01 -29.39
CA ASP A 24 -1.80 13.70 -29.93
C ASP A 24 -2.00 12.69 -28.78
N GLU A 25 -3.15 12.02 -28.72
CA GLU A 25 -3.43 11.02 -27.68
C GLU A 25 -2.40 9.89 -27.63
N ALA A 26 -1.87 9.48 -28.79
CA ALA A 26 -0.85 8.45 -28.90
C ALA A 26 0.51 8.95 -28.39
N PHE A 27 0.84 10.21 -28.67
CA PHE A 27 2.07 10.85 -28.20
C PHE A 27 2.07 11.01 -26.67
N VAL A 28 0.98 11.51 -26.10
CA VAL A 28 0.82 11.66 -24.64
C VAL A 28 0.93 10.32 -23.93
N ARG A 29 0.28 9.28 -24.47
CA ARG A 29 0.40 7.91 -23.96
C ARG A 29 1.86 7.44 -23.97
N SER A 30 2.57 7.66 -25.08
CA SER A 30 3.99 7.33 -25.18
C SER A 30 4.83 8.05 -24.12
N LYS A 31 4.53 9.31 -23.80
CA LYS A 31 5.21 10.04 -22.72
C LYS A 31 4.95 9.44 -21.34
N VAL A 32 3.70 9.07 -21.03
CA VAL A 32 3.38 8.41 -19.75
C VAL A 32 4.15 7.09 -19.63
N ALA A 33 4.13 6.25 -20.66
CA ALA A 33 4.85 4.98 -20.65
C ALA A 33 6.36 5.16 -20.45
N VAL A 34 6.98 6.13 -21.14
CA VAL A 34 8.41 6.46 -20.98
C VAL A 34 8.72 6.95 -19.57
N LEU A 35 7.85 7.75 -18.96
CA LEU A 35 8.03 8.18 -17.58
C LEU A 35 7.90 6.99 -16.62
N VAL A 36 6.91 6.12 -16.80
CA VAL A 36 6.77 4.92 -15.97
C VAL A 36 8.01 4.03 -16.06
N GLU A 37 8.54 3.81 -17.27
CA GLU A 37 9.81 3.11 -17.48
C GLU A 37 10.94 3.72 -16.68
N PHE A 38 11.18 5.03 -16.87
CA PHE A 38 12.25 5.75 -16.18
C PHE A 38 12.12 5.65 -14.65
N TYR A 39 10.90 5.83 -14.13
CA TYR A 39 10.67 5.77 -12.69
C TYR A 39 10.93 4.36 -12.13
N CYS A 40 10.48 3.31 -12.83
CA CYS A 40 10.71 1.93 -12.42
C CYS A 40 12.20 1.59 -12.40
N ASP A 41 12.95 1.97 -13.45
CA ASP A 41 14.38 1.70 -13.56
C ASP A 41 15.22 2.39 -12.47
N ARG A 42 14.75 3.57 -12.02
CA ARG A 42 15.40 4.35 -10.96
C ARG A 42 15.04 3.90 -9.54
N LEU A 43 14.10 2.97 -9.33
CA LEU A 43 13.80 2.44 -7.99
C LEU A 43 14.99 1.71 -7.35
N THR A 44 16.01 1.38 -8.13
CA THR A 44 17.30 0.85 -7.63
C THR A 44 18.14 1.90 -6.91
N ASP A 45 17.91 3.20 -7.17
CA ASP A 45 18.57 4.30 -6.47
C ASP A 45 17.79 4.66 -5.20
N GLN A 46 18.22 4.07 -4.07
CA GLN A 46 17.56 4.18 -2.78
C GLN A 46 17.32 5.63 -2.34
N ALA A 47 18.21 6.57 -2.69
CA ALA A 47 18.05 7.98 -2.32
C ALA A 47 16.87 8.63 -3.06
N CYS A 48 16.53 8.15 -4.25
CA CYS A 48 15.46 8.68 -5.08
C CYS A 48 14.10 8.02 -4.83
N VAL A 49 14.06 6.82 -4.25
CA VAL A 49 12.82 6.03 -4.07
C VAL A 49 11.65 6.82 -3.49
N PRO A 50 11.78 7.66 -2.44
CA PRO A 50 10.65 8.42 -1.92
C PRO A 50 9.97 9.33 -2.96
N GLU A 51 10.76 10.04 -3.78
CA GLU A 51 10.22 10.93 -4.82
C GLU A 51 9.72 10.15 -6.04
N LEU A 52 10.36 9.01 -6.34
CA LEU A 52 9.90 8.13 -7.41
C LEU A 52 8.54 7.51 -7.09
N LEU A 53 8.32 7.03 -5.86
CA LEU A 53 7.03 6.49 -5.42
C LEU A 53 5.92 7.55 -5.49
N LYS A 54 6.22 8.78 -5.08
CA LYS A 54 5.31 9.92 -5.19
C LYS A 54 4.96 10.22 -6.65
N GLY A 55 5.95 10.19 -7.56
CA GLY A 55 5.70 10.41 -8.99
C GLY A 55 4.96 9.26 -9.66
N LEU A 56 5.22 8.00 -9.30
CA LEU A 56 4.44 6.84 -9.76
C LEU A 56 2.97 6.96 -9.33
N LEU A 57 2.70 7.38 -8.09
CA LEU A 57 1.35 7.69 -7.62
C LEU A 57 0.71 8.87 -8.35
N ALA A 58 1.49 9.87 -8.77
CA ALA A 58 0.96 10.95 -9.59
C ALA A 58 0.62 10.44 -11.00
N LEU A 59 1.52 9.68 -11.63
CA LEU A 59 1.32 9.08 -12.95
C LEU A 59 0.11 8.14 -12.97
N SER A 60 -0.11 7.36 -11.91
CA SER A 60 -1.25 6.44 -11.80
C SER A 60 -2.61 7.13 -11.80
N LYS A 61 -2.64 8.48 -11.71
CA LYS A 61 -3.86 9.28 -11.75
C LYS A 61 -4.18 9.81 -13.15
N PHE A 62 -3.25 9.77 -14.10
CA PHE A 62 -3.50 10.23 -15.47
C PHE A 62 -4.41 9.27 -16.24
N ASP A 63 -5.21 9.80 -17.16
CA ASP A 63 -6.14 9.00 -17.98
C ASP A 63 -5.40 8.08 -18.97
N LYS A 64 -4.19 8.49 -19.38
CA LYS A 64 -3.36 7.72 -20.32
C LYS A 64 -2.46 6.69 -19.62
N PHE A 65 -2.46 6.62 -18.29
CA PHE A 65 -1.83 5.55 -17.54
C PHE A 65 -2.65 4.27 -17.69
N THR A 66 -2.05 3.22 -18.23
CA THR A 66 -2.74 1.99 -18.62
C THR A 66 -2.57 0.87 -17.61
N GLY A 67 -3.33 -0.21 -17.78
CA GLY A 67 -3.14 -1.44 -17.01
C GLY A 67 -1.76 -2.09 -17.20
N VAL A 68 -1.12 -1.89 -18.35
CA VAL A 68 0.25 -2.38 -18.60
C VAL A 68 1.25 -1.59 -17.76
N ASP A 69 1.12 -0.27 -17.73
CA ASP A 69 1.94 0.62 -16.91
C ASP A 69 1.76 0.30 -15.42
N CYS A 70 0.52 0.04 -15.00
CA CYS A 70 0.17 -0.37 -13.65
C CYS A 70 0.91 -1.65 -13.24
N VAL A 71 0.74 -2.72 -14.02
CA VAL A 71 1.37 -4.03 -13.73
C VAL A 71 2.89 -3.91 -13.69
N LYS A 72 3.49 -3.14 -14.61
CA LYS A 72 4.93 -2.88 -14.63
C LYS A 72 5.39 -2.19 -13.34
N ALA A 73 4.75 -1.09 -12.97
CA ALA A 73 5.11 -0.32 -11.78
C ALA A 73 4.91 -1.11 -10.48
N VAL A 74 3.80 -1.86 -10.36
CA VAL A 74 3.59 -2.77 -9.22
C VAL A 74 4.71 -3.80 -9.13
N LYS A 75 5.03 -4.50 -10.22
CA LYS A 75 6.13 -5.48 -10.22
C LYS A 75 7.47 -4.85 -9.83
N ALA A 76 7.77 -3.67 -10.34
CA ALA A 76 9.01 -2.97 -10.03
C ALA A 76 9.09 -2.59 -8.55
N ILE A 77 8.00 -2.08 -7.96
CA ILE A 77 7.95 -1.76 -6.52
C ILE A 77 8.17 -3.04 -5.69
N LEU A 78 7.43 -4.11 -5.99
CA LEU A 78 7.53 -5.37 -5.24
C LEU A 78 8.91 -6.01 -5.32
N ALA A 79 9.58 -5.90 -6.47
CA ALA A 79 10.89 -6.50 -6.69
C ALA A 79 12.06 -5.67 -6.16
N LEU A 80 11.96 -4.34 -6.16
CA LEU A 80 13.11 -3.44 -5.96
C LEU A 80 13.05 -2.63 -4.66
N VAL A 81 11.87 -2.49 -4.06
CA VAL A 81 11.67 -1.61 -2.90
C VAL A 81 11.48 -2.44 -1.64
N ASN A 82 12.48 -2.46 -0.77
CA ASN A 82 12.30 -2.91 0.61
C ASN A 82 11.57 -1.82 1.41
N VAL A 83 10.23 -1.87 1.44
CA VAL A 83 9.37 -0.80 1.95
C VAL A 83 9.74 -0.36 3.37
N GLN A 84 10.06 -1.31 4.26
CA GLN A 84 10.29 -1.02 5.67
C GLN A 84 11.59 -0.25 5.97
N THR A 85 12.52 -0.15 5.02
CA THR A 85 13.75 0.66 5.20
C THR A 85 13.50 2.16 5.07
N TYR A 86 12.35 2.56 4.51
CA TYR A 86 12.03 3.95 4.24
C TYR A 86 11.19 4.59 5.34
N GLN A 87 11.23 5.93 5.40
CA GLN A 87 10.40 6.72 6.30
C GLN A 87 8.91 6.54 5.99
N GLN A 88 8.08 6.81 7.00
CA GLN A 88 6.63 6.58 6.96
C GLN A 88 5.95 7.07 5.68
N THR A 89 6.28 8.28 5.23
CA THR A 89 5.63 8.92 4.07
C THR A 89 5.90 8.16 2.76
N ALA A 90 7.10 7.63 2.58
CA ALA A 90 7.43 6.82 1.40
C ALA A 90 6.64 5.51 1.40
N ARG A 91 6.56 4.83 2.57
CA ARG A 91 5.73 3.63 2.74
C ARG A 91 4.25 3.92 2.48
N HIS A 92 3.77 5.09 2.91
CA HIS A 92 2.41 5.55 2.63
C HIS A 92 2.13 5.69 1.13
N PHE A 93 3.08 6.21 0.35
CA PHE A 93 2.93 6.31 -1.11
C PHE A 93 2.85 4.93 -1.78
N VAL A 94 3.56 3.92 -1.29
CA VAL A 94 3.40 2.53 -1.77
C VAL A 94 1.97 2.06 -1.58
N PHE A 95 1.41 2.19 -0.38
CA PHE A 95 0.06 1.74 -0.09
C PHE A 95 -1.00 2.54 -0.87
N LEU A 96 -0.84 3.86 -1.02
CA LEU A 96 -1.74 4.67 -1.86
C LEU A 96 -1.66 4.26 -3.34
N PHE A 97 -0.47 3.93 -3.82
CA PHE A 97 -0.27 3.46 -5.18
C PHE A 97 -0.97 2.11 -5.40
N PHE A 98 -0.82 1.17 -4.47
CA PHE A 98 -1.55 -0.12 -4.52
C PHE A 98 -3.06 0.08 -4.46
N GLU A 99 -3.56 0.97 -3.61
CA GLU A 99 -4.99 1.25 -3.51
C GLU A 99 -5.54 1.78 -4.85
N SER A 100 -4.85 2.77 -5.42
CA SER A 100 -5.17 3.32 -6.74
C SER A 100 -5.10 2.25 -7.83
N SER A 101 -4.14 1.33 -7.73
CA SER A 101 -3.91 0.27 -8.71
C SER A 101 -5.02 -0.77 -8.69
N ILE A 102 -5.44 -1.22 -7.51
CA ILE A 102 -6.58 -2.13 -7.37
C ILE A 102 -7.86 -1.45 -7.86
N LYS A 103 -8.15 -0.22 -7.40
CA LYS A 103 -9.39 0.50 -7.77
C LYS A 103 -9.56 0.69 -9.28
N ARG A 104 -8.47 0.93 -10.02
CA ARG A 104 -8.53 1.26 -11.45
C ARG A 104 -8.21 0.09 -12.38
N PHE A 105 -7.37 -0.84 -11.93
CA PHE A 105 -6.74 -1.84 -12.80
C PHE A 105 -6.76 -3.25 -12.21
N VAL A 106 -7.74 -3.55 -11.34
CA VAL A 106 -7.90 -4.89 -10.72
C VAL A 106 -7.86 -6.03 -11.74
N SER A 107 -8.49 -5.88 -12.91
CA SER A 107 -8.48 -6.90 -13.97
C SER A 107 -7.07 -7.20 -14.49
N ASN A 108 -6.22 -6.17 -14.60
CA ASN A 108 -4.82 -6.33 -14.97
C ASN A 108 -4.00 -6.92 -13.82
N LEU A 109 -4.24 -6.50 -12.58
CA LEU A 109 -3.51 -7.04 -11.43
C LEU A 109 -3.84 -8.51 -11.16
N ARG A 110 -5.06 -8.97 -11.49
CA ARG A 110 -5.44 -10.39 -11.40
C ARG A 110 -4.55 -11.30 -12.26
N THR A 111 -3.94 -10.79 -13.33
CA THR A 111 -3.00 -11.59 -14.14
C THR A 111 -1.71 -11.93 -13.40
N ILE A 112 -1.44 -11.24 -12.29
CA ILE A 112 -0.26 -11.44 -11.42
C ILE A 112 -0.71 -11.64 -9.95
N SER A 113 -1.90 -12.23 -9.74
CA SER A 113 -2.55 -12.32 -8.43
C SER A 113 -1.63 -12.86 -7.34
N SER A 114 -0.99 -14.01 -7.58
CA SER A 114 -0.12 -14.65 -6.58
C SER A 114 1.07 -13.77 -6.20
N ASP A 115 1.79 -13.23 -7.20
CA ASP A 115 2.93 -12.33 -6.98
C ASP A 115 2.51 -11.04 -6.24
N PHE A 116 1.33 -10.50 -6.58
CA PHE A 116 0.83 -9.29 -5.96
C PHE A 116 0.47 -9.50 -4.49
N VAL A 117 -0.24 -10.59 -4.16
CA VAL A 117 -0.62 -10.91 -2.78
C VAL A 117 0.62 -11.16 -1.93
N PHE A 118 1.54 -11.99 -2.42
CA PHE A 118 2.81 -12.27 -1.74
C PHE A 118 3.64 -10.99 -1.52
N GLY A 119 3.83 -10.19 -2.57
CA GLY A 119 4.59 -8.95 -2.46
C GLY A 119 3.93 -7.92 -1.55
N PHE A 120 2.60 -7.84 -1.52
CA PHE A 120 1.87 -6.99 -0.57
C PHE A 120 2.14 -7.42 0.88
N ILE A 121 2.09 -8.72 1.17
CA ILE A 121 2.40 -9.27 2.50
C ILE A 121 3.81 -8.83 2.93
N GLN A 122 4.80 -8.97 2.05
CA GLN A 122 6.17 -8.53 2.32
C GLN A 122 6.28 -7.01 2.54
N CYS A 123 5.52 -6.22 1.78
CA CYS A 123 5.49 -4.76 1.96
C CYS A 123 4.86 -4.34 3.29
N LEU A 124 3.87 -5.09 3.78
CA LEU A 124 3.15 -4.79 5.01
C LEU A 124 3.91 -5.26 6.26
N ASP A 125 4.66 -6.36 6.17
CA ASP A 125 5.39 -6.91 7.29
C ASP A 125 6.24 -5.83 7.97
N GLY A 126 6.08 -5.66 9.29
CA GLY A 126 6.80 -4.67 10.09
C GLY A 126 6.25 -3.24 10.08
N GLU A 127 5.14 -2.93 9.40
CA GLU A 127 4.54 -1.58 9.47
C GLU A 127 3.98 -1.27 10.87
N LYS A 128 4.17 -0.04 11.34
CA LYS A 128 3.80 0.37 12.71
C LYS A 128 3.05 1.68 12.75
N ASP A 129 3.13 2.49 11.69
CA ASP A 129 2.50 3.80 11.68
C ASP A 129 0.96 3.66 11.54
N PRO A 130 0.17 4.29 12.43
CA PRO A 130 -1.28 4.13 12.43
C PRO A 130 -1.94 4.59 11.13
N ARG A 131 -1.38 5.60 10.43
CA ARG A 131 -1.92 6.08 9.14
C ARG A 131 -1.72 5.04 8.05
N ASN A 132 -0.57 4.38 8.05
CA ASN A 132 -0.27 3.32 7.11
C ASN A 132 -1.09 2.07 7.42
N LEU A 133 -1.27 1.71 8.69
CA LEU A 133 -2.09 0.58 9.10
C LEU A 133 -3.56 0.73 8.70
N MET A 134 -4.16 1.92 8.85
CA MET A 134 -5.53 2.17 8.38
C MET A 134 -5.69 1.89 6.87
N LEU A 135 -4.68 2.29 6.07
CA LEU A 135 -4.67 2.05 4.64
C LEU A 135 -4.39 0.57 4.32
N ALA A 136 -3.46 -0.06 5.04
CA ALA A 136 -3.17 -1.48 4.91
C ALA A 136 -4.39 -2.36 5.22
N PHE A 137 -5.17 -2.05 6.26
CA PHE A 137 -6.41 -2.76 6.56
C PHE A 137 -7.45 -2.61 5.45
N THR A 138 -7.51 -1.45 4.81
CA THR A 138 -8.34 -1.27 3.61
C THR A 138 -7.85 -2.17 2.48
N LEU A 139 -6.53 -2.20 2.22
CA LEU A 139 -5.92 -3.02 1.18
C LEU A 139 -6.09 -4.52 1.42
N ILE A 140 -5.93 -5.01 2.65
CA ILE A 140 -6.16 -6.42 3.01
C ILE A 140 -7.57 -6.84 2.61
N LYS A 141 -8.59 -6.03 2.96
CA LYS A 141 -9.99 -6.33 2.59
C LYS A 141 -10.19 -6.33 1.08
N MET A 142 -9.63 -5.35 0.37
CA MET A 142 -9.67 -5.33 -1.10
C MET A 142 -8.98 -6.56 -1.71
N ILE A 143 -7.85 -6.98 -1.15
CA ILE A 143 -7.11 -8.16 -1.61
C ILE A 143 -7.95 -9.43 -1.43
N ILE A 144 -8.53 -9.61 -0.25
CA ILE A 144 -9.40 -10.75 0.06
C ILE A 144 -10.61 -10.80 -0.88
N GLN A 145 -11.16 -9.65 -1.26
CA GLN A 145 -12.33 -9.57 -2.14
C GLN A 145 -12.00 -9.77 -3.62
N GLU A 146 -10.86 -9.23 -4.08
CA GLU A 146 -10.60 -9.08 -5.51
C GLU A 146 -9.61 -10.12 -6.07
N PHE A 147 -8.83 -10.79 -5.23
CA PHE A 147 -7.72 -11.67 -5.65
C PHE A 147 -7.91 -13.11 -5.17
N ASP A 148 -7.29 -14.05 -5.88
CA ASP A 148 -7.15 -15.42 -5.38
C ASP A 148 -6.05 -15.47 -4.33
N ILE A 149 -6.44 -15.73 -3.08
CA ILE A 149 -5.57 -15.80 -1.92
C ILE A 149 -5.28 -17.24 -1.47
N ALA A 150 -5.73 -18.27 -2.20
CA ALA A 150 -5.71 -19.65 -1.73
C ALA A 150 -4.32 -20.16 -1.29
N GLN A 151 -3.26 -19.69 -1.95
CA GLN A 151 -1.87 -20.05 -1.64
C GLN A 151 -1.24 -19.22 -0.51
N HIS A 152 -1.86 -18.11 -0.13
CA HIS A 152 -1.30 -17.10 0.76
C HIS A 152 -2.15 -16.87 2.02
N VAL A 153 -3.15 -17.72 2.28
CA VAL A 153 -4.11 -17.52 3.38
C VAL A 153 -3.39 -17.45 4.74
N GLU A 154 -2.41 -18.31 4.96
CA GLU A 154 -1.65 -18.37 6.23
C GLU A 154 -0.82 -17.09 6.41
N ASP A 155 0.05 -16.78 5.45
CA ASP A 155 0.90 -15.59 5.50
C ASP A 155 0.10 -14.29 5.59
N LEU A 156 -1.02 -14.19 4.85
CA LEU A 156 -1.92 -13.04 4.91
C LEU A 156 -2.62 -12.94 6.26
N PHE A 157 -2.97 -14.07 6.86
CA PHE A 157 -3.51 -14.11 8.22
C PHE A 157 -2.46 -13.66 9.23
N GLU A 158 -1.23 -14.19 9.17
CA GLU A 158 -0.16 -13.87 10.13
C GLU A 158 0.19 -12.38 10.11
N VAL A 159 0.41 -11.81 8.91
CA VAL A 159 0.74 -10.38 8.77
C VAL A 159 -0.43 -9.47 9.17
N THR A 160 -1.65 -9.98 9.20
CA THR A 160 -2.84 -9.23 9.67
C THR A 160 -3.00 -9.39 11.19
N PHE A 161 -2.92 -10.61 11.71
CA PHE A 161 -3.19 -10.94 13.11
C PHE A 161 -2.09 -10.45 14.06
N CYS A 162 -0.87 -10.21 13.56
CA CYS A 162 0.25 -9.72 14.37
C CYS A 162 -0.02 -8.38 15.08
N TYR A 163 -1.03 -7.62 14.64
CA TYR A 163 -1.49 -6.39 15.30
C TYR A 163 -2.43 -6.61 16.49
N PHE A 164 -2.84 -7.86 16.78
CA PHE A 164 -3.68 -8.19 17.93
C PHE A 164 -2.84 -8.48 19.19
N PRO A 165 -3.16 -7.87 20.37
CA PRO A 165 -4.13 -6.82 20.58
C PRO A 165 -3.58 -5.43 20.20
N ILE A 166 -4.45 -4.55 19.69
CA ILE A 166 -4.08 -3.15 19.44
C ILE A 166 -3.82 -2.45 20.78
N THR A 167 -2.58 -2.02 20.98
CA THR A 167 -2.13 -1.27 22.18
C THR A 167 -1.82 0.20 21.89
N PHE A 168 -2.10 0.67 20.67
CA PHE A 168 -1.89 2.05 20.25
C PHE A 168 -2.62 3.04 21.16
N ARG A 169 -1.89 4.08 21.58
CA ARG A 169 -2.41 5.25 22.29
C ARG A 169 -2.08 6.48 21.44
N PRO A 170 -3.08 7.24 20.97
CA PRO A 170 -2.82 8.43 20.16
C PRO A 170 -2.05 9.48 20.98
N PRO A 171 -1.12 10.22 20.34
CA PRO A 171 -0.53 11.41 20.94
C PRO A 171 -1.62 12.43 21.34
N PRO A 172 -1.43 13.21 22.42
CA PRO A 172 -2.41 14.22 22.85
C PRO A 172 -2.81 15.22 21.75
N ASP A 173 -1.88 15.55 20.85
CA ASP A 173 -2.07 16.51 19.76
C ASP A 173 -1.99 15.84 18.38
N ASP A 174 -2.56 14.63 18.22
CA ASP A 174 -2.55 13.94 16.92
C ASP A 174 -3.34 14.73 15.85
N PRO A 175 -2.69 15.33 14.84
CA PRO A 175 -3.38 16.11 13.82
C PRO A 175 -4.23 15.25 12.87
N TYR A 176 -4.05 13.92 12.89
CA TYR A 176 -4.77 12.98 12.00
C TYR A 176 -6.02 12.38 12.65
N GLY A 177 -6.17 12.48 13.98
CA GLY A 177 -7.33 11.99 14.70
C GLY A 177 -7.52 10.47 14.63
N ILE A 178 -6.45 9.68 14.47
CA ILE A 178 -6.57 8.23 14.45
C ILE A 178 -6.67 7.73 15.89
N THR A 179 -7.71 6.96 16.21
CA THR A 179 -7.93 6.41 17.54
C THR A 179 -7.54 4.94 17.61
N SER A 180 -7.31 4.44 18.83
CA SER A 180 -7.16 3.00 19.09
C SER A 180 -8.37 2.21 18.59
N GLU A 181 -9.58 2.77 18.67
CA GLU A 181 -10.80 2.11 18.20
C GLU A 181 -10.85 2.00 16.67
N HIS A 182 -10.38 3.00 15.93
CA HIS A 182 -10.28 2.91 14.46
C HIS A 182 -9.43 1.70 14.03
N LEU A 183 -8.28 1.51 14.67
CA LEU A 183 -7.40 0.38 14.38
C LEU A 183 -8.01 -0.96 14.80
N LYS A 184 -8.69 -1.02 15.95
CA LYS A 184 -9.39 -2.24 16.41
C LYS A 184 -10.51 -2.65 15.46
N VAL A 185 -11.33 -1.69 15.01
CA VAL A 185 -12.39 -1.94 14.03
C VAL A 185 -11.77 -2.37 12.70
N GLY A 186 -10.77 -1.66 12.19
CA GLY A 186 -10.08 -2.01 10.96
C GLY A 186 -9.50 -3.42 10.97
N LEU A 187 -8.81 -3.80 12.06
CA LEU A 187 -8.27 -5.14 12.24
C LEU A 187 -9.38 -6.19 12.32
N ARG A 188 -10.43 -5.94 13.11
CA ARG A 188 -11.58 -6.86 13.23
C ARG A 188 -12.22 -7.12 11.89
N ASP A 189 -12.43 -6.08 11.09
CA ASP A 189 -13.02 -6.20 9.75
C ASP A 189 -12.13 -7.05 8.83
N CYS A 190 -10.80 -6.90 8.90
CA CYS A 190 -9.87 -7.72 8.13
C CYS A 190 -9.95 -9.20 8.52
N LEU A 191 -9.93 -9.48 9.84
CA LEU A 191 -9.99 -10.84 10.35
C LEU A 191 -11.33 -11.53 10.05
N ALA A 192 -12.40 -10.75 9.88
CA ALA A 192 -13.73 -11.24 9.51
C ALA A 192 -14.00 -11.23 7.99
N ALA A 193 -13.08 -10.73 7.16
CA ALA A 193 -13.32 -10.54 5.72
C ALA A 193 -13.37 -11.85 4.93
N THR A 194 -12.90 -12.96 5.49
CA THR A 194 -12.94 -14.28 4.85
C THR A 194 -13.08 -15.42 5.86
N PRO A 195 -13.87 -16.46 5.56
CA PRO A 195 -13.94 -17.65 6.41
C PRO A 195 -12.62 -18.44 6.45
N TYR A 196 -11.71 -18.25 5.49
CA TYR A 196 -10.44 -18.99 5.45
C TYR A 196 -9.51 -18.66 6.63
N PHE A 197 -9.69 -17.51 7.27
CA PHE A 197 -8.97 -17.16 8.50
C PHE A 197 -9.47 -17.91 9.74
N ALA A 198 -10.67 -18.50 9.72
CA ALA A 198 -11.27 -19.11 10.90
C ALA A 198 -10.41 -20.22 11.52
N LYS A 199 -9.76 -21.04 10.70
CA LYS A 199 -8.91 -22.15 11.16
C LYS A 199 -7.69 -21.67 11.98
N PHE A 200 -7.25 -20.43 11.77
CA PHE A 200 -6.13 -19.82 12.48
C PHE A 200 -6.60 -18.89 13.61
N ALA A 201 -7.62 -18.08 13.34
CA ALA A 201 -8.14 -17.07 14.26
C ALA A 201 -8.80 -17.69 15.50
N LEU A 202 -9.63 -18.72 15.32
CA LEU A 202 -10.43 -19.26 16.43
C LEU A 202 -9.56 -19.86 17.56
N PRO A 203 -8.54 -20.71 17.28
CA PRO A 203 -7.66 -21.21 18.33
C PRO A 203 -6.97 -20.09 19.12
N LEU A 204 -6.40 -19.10 18.40
CA LEU A 204 -5.68 -17.98 19.02
C LEU A 204 -6.61 -17.10 19.86
N LEU A 205 -7.81 -16.80 19.37
CA LEU A 205 -8.78 -15.99 20.12
C LEU A 205 -9.27 -16.71 21.36
N LEU A 206 -9.51 -18.03 21.30
CA LEU A 206 -9.91 -18.83 22.46
C LEU A 206 -8.81 -18.88 23.53
N GLU A 207 -7.55 -19.01 23.13
CA GLU A 207 -6.40 -18.94 24.05
C GLU A 207 -6.28 -17.56 24.73
N LYS A 208 -6.53 -16.47 23.97
CA LYS A 208 -6.51 -15.11 24.52
C LYS A 208 -7.69 -14.85 25.46
N LEU A 209 -8.86 -15.40 25.16
CA LEU A 209 -10.03 -15.31 26.04
C LEU A 209 -9.77 -16.03 27.36
N SER A 210 -9.25 -17.26 27.33
CA SER A 210 -8.97 -18.07 28.53
C SER A 210 -7.83 -17.53 29.39
N SER A 211 -6.89 -16.78 28.81
CA SER A 211 -5.84 -16.09 29.56
C SER A 211 -6.28 -14.75 30.15
N SER A 212 -7.26 -14.07 29.54
CA SER A 212 -7.80 -12.80 30.06
C SER A 212 -8.72 -12.96 31.28
N SER A 213 -9.33 -14.14 31.47
CA SER A 213 -10.20 -14.46 32.61
C SER A 213 -9.46 -14.70 33.94
N GLY A 214 -8.14 -14.43 34.00
CA GLY A 214 -7.29 -14.58 35.18
C GLY A 214 -6.91 -13.30 35.94
N SER A 215 -7.41 -12.11 35.59
CA SER A 215 -7.21 -10.88 36.38
C SER A 215 -8.50 -10.42 37.06
N ALA A 216 -8.90 -11.17 38.09
CA ALA A 216 -9.64 -10.64 39.23
C ALA A 216 -8.68 -10.64 40.43
N LYS A 217 -8.05 -9.50 40.66
CA LYS A 217 -7.56 -9.06 41.98
C LYS A 217 -7.94 -7.61 42.16
#